data_AF-A0A958F2S4-F1
#
_entry.id   AF-A0A958F2S4-F1
#
_cell.length_a   1.000
_cell.length_b   1.000
_cell.length_c   1.000
_cell.angle_alpha   90.00
_cell.angle_beta   90.00
_cell.angle_gamma   90.00
#
_symmetry.space_group_name_H-M   'P 1'
#
loop_
_entity.id
_entity.type
_entity.pdbx_description
1 polymer ?
#
loop_
_entity_poly.entity_id
_entity_poly.type
_entity_poly.pdbx_seq_one_letter_code
_entity_poly.pdbx_strand_id
1 'polypeptide(L)'
;DVSTGLPFVLVPLQSLSAIKRCRVNQEKFDHFVNNSERAKAVFIFCPEPYSAENDLNARMFAPHFNVNEDPATGSANGCLAGYLVKHRYFGSDRIDVRVEQGYEINRPSLLKLRAQPKGDDIDVFVGGQVVKVAEGRLI
;
A
#
# COMPACT_ATOMS: atom_id res chain seq x y z
N ASP A 1 12.88 -4.70 -1.40
CA ASP A 1 12.06 -3.83 -0.53
C ASP A 1 12.09 -2.40 -1.06
N VAL A 2 11.07 -1.60 -0.75
CA VAL A 2 11.03 -0.15 -0.99
C VAL A 2 10.71 0.51 0.35
N SER A 3 11.35 1.64 0.64
CA SER A 3 11.13 2.38 1.88
C SER A 3 11.00 3.87 1.62
N THR A 4 10.04 4.49 2.30
CA THR A 4 9.93 5.94 2.54
C THR A 4 9.96 6.26 4.04
N GLY A 5 10.48 5.30 4.83
CA GLY A 5 10.49 5.29 6.29
C GLY A 5 10.46 3.85 6.80
N LEU A 6 9.32 3.16 6.63
CA LEU A 6 9.18 1.73 6.91
C LEU A 6 9.34 0.91 5.61
N PRO A 7 10.19 -0.14 5.59
CA PRO A 7 10.39 -0.97 4.41
C PRO A 7 9.26 -1.97 4.19
N PHE A 8 8.78 -2.05 2.95
CA PHE A 8 7.79 -3.03 2.51
C PHE A 8 8.31 -3.85 1.33
N VAL A 9 7.82 -5.09 1.19
CA VAL A 9 7.88 -5.81 -0.08
C VAL A 9 6.64 -5.48 -0.88
N LEU A 10 6.85 -4.79 -2.01
CA LEU A 10 5.80 -4.50 -2.98
C LEU A 10 5.67 -5.67 -3.96
N VAL A 11 4.45 -6.18 -4.15
CA VAL A 11 4.18 -7.27 -5.09
C VAL A 11 3.09 -6.83 -6.07
N PRO A 12 3.44 -6.47 -7.31
CA PRO A 12 2.45 -6.19 -8.34
C PRO A 12 1.74 -7.48 -8.76
N LEU A 13 0.42 -7.44 -8.78
CA LEU A 13 -0.46 -8.48 -9.31
C LEU A 13 -1.17 -7.97 -10.55
N GLN A 14 -1.62 -8.91 -11.39
CA GLN A 14 -2.19 -8.58 -12.70
C GLN A 14 -3.66 -8.15 -12.65
N SER A 15 -4.44 -8.58 -11.63
CA SER A 15 -5.89 -8.35 -11.61
C SER A 15 -6.46 -8.28 -10.20
N LEU A 16 -7.64 -7.67 -10.10
CA LEU A 16 -8.46 -7.63 -8.89
C LEU A 16 -8.87 -9.05 -8.47
N SER A 17 -9.09 -9.94 -9.44
CA SER A 17 -9.37 -11.34 -9.17
C SER A 17 -8.22 -12.02 -8.41
N ALA A 18 -6.96 -11.67 -8.71
CA ALA A 18 -5.79 -12.19 -8.01
C ALA A 18 -5.72 -11.63 -6.59
N ILE A 19 -5.90 -10.32 -6.42
CA ILE A 19 -5.93 -9.65 -5.11
C ILE A 19 -6.97 -10.29 -4.17
N LYS A 20 -8.19 -10.53 -4.68
CA LYS A 20 -9.30 -11.14 -3.91
C LYS A 20 -8.98 -12.55 -3.40
N ARG A 21 -8.21 -13.32 -4.17
CA ARG A 21 -7.81 -14.69 -3.80
C ARG A 21 -6.61 -14.74 -2.86
N CYS A 22 -5.85 -13.65 -2.72
CA CYS A 22 -4.69 -13.64 -1.84
C CYS A 22 -5.07 -13.94 -0.39
N ARG A 23 -4.37 -14.91 0.18
CA ARG A 23 -4.40 -15.30 1.60
C ARG A 23 -2.97 -15.46 2.06
N VAL A 24 -2.69 -15.02 3.29
CA VAL A 24 -1.39 -15.23 3.90
C VAL A 24 -1.27 -16.70 4.31
N ASN A 25 -0.20 -17.34 3.88
CA ASN A 25 0.25 -18.60 4.48
C ASN A 25 1.19 -18.23 5.63
N GLN A 26 0.76 -18.48 6.87
CA GLN A 26 1.46 -18.01 8.07
C GLN A 26 2.89 -18.55 8.15
N GLU A 27 3.08 -19.85 7.98
CA GLU A 27 4.40 -20.49 8.02
C GLU A 27 5.37 -19.90 7.00
N LYS A 28 4.92 -19.73 5.75
CA LYS A 28 5.74 -19.12 4.69
C LYS A 28 6.01 -17.65 4.94
N PHE A 29 5.05 -16.93 5.51
CA PHE A 29 5.22 -15.53 5.87
C PHE A 29 6.25 -15.38 6.99
N ASP A 30 6.16 -16.20 8.03
CA ASP A 30 7.10 -16.22 9.15
C ASP A 30 8.51 -16.56 8.67
N HIS A 31 8.65 -17.58 7.81
CA HIS A 31 9.92 -17.87 7.15
C HIS A 31 10.43 -16.67 6.36
N PHE A 32 9.59 -16.01 5.55
CA PHE A 32 9.97 -14.83 4.78
C PHE A 32 10.45 -13.68 5.67
N VAL A 33 9.69 -13.30 6.70
CA VAL A 33 10.06 -12.17 7.57
C VAL A 33 11.26 -12.47 8.45
N ASN A 34 11.45 -13.71 8.89
CA ASN A 34 12.62 -14.09 9.69
C ASN A 34 13.91 -14.06 8.87
N ASN A 35 13.82 -14.30 7.55
CA ASN A 35 14.95 -14.21 6.62
C ASN A 35 15.11 -12.84 5.96
N SER A 36 14.16 -11.92 6.16
CA SER A 36 14.29 -10.54 5.66
C SER A 36 14.96 -9.64 6.69
N GLU A 37 16.05 -8.98 6.33
CA GLU A 37 16.75 -8.05 7.23
C GLU A 37 15.91 -6.80 7.55
N ARG A 38 15.05 -6.37 6.62
CA ARG A 38 14.36 -5.08 6.71
C ARG A 38 12.83 -5.20 6.68
N ALA A 39 12.27 -5.75 5.61
CA ALA A 39 10.84 -5.71 5.38
C ALA A 39 10.11 -6.82 6.16
N LYS A 40 9.20 -6.43 7.05
CA LYS A 40 8.36 -7.35 7.84
C LYS A 40 6.89 -7.33 7.43
N ALA A 41 6.57 -6.62 6.35
CA ALA A 41 5.23 -6.47 5.79
C ALA A 41 5.25 -6.59 4.27
N VAL A 42 4.17 -7.14 3.72
CA VAL A 42 3.96 -7.34 2.29
C VAL A 42 2.80 -6.45 1.86
N PHE A 43 3.01 -5.68 0.81
CA PHE A 43 2.01 -4.80 0.22
C PHE A 43 1.78 -5.20 -1.23
N ILE A 44 0.61 -5.78 -1.50
CA ILE A 44 0.23 -6.24 -2.83
C ILE A 44 -0.66 -5.19 -3.49
N PHE A 45 -0.55 -5.04 -4.80
CA PHE A 45 -1.39 -4.11 -5.55
C PHE A 45 -1.64 -4.58 -6.98
N CYS A 46 -2.70 -4.10 -7.61
CA CYS A 46 -2.99 -4.35 -9.02
C CYS A 46 -3.61 -3.11 -9.69
N PRO A 47 -3.56 -3.02 -11.04
CA PRO A 47 -4.14 -1.90 -11.80
C PRO A 47 -5.66 -2.00 -12.02
N GLU A 48 -6.33 -2.96 -11.38
CA GLU A 48 -7.79 -3.12 -11.46
C GLU A 48 -8.45 -2.69 -10.14
N PRO A 49 -9.03 -1.48 -10.08
CA PRO A 49 -9.85 -1.02 -8.96
C PRO A 49 -11.26 -1.61 -9.01
N TYR A 50 -11.98 -1.53 -7.90
CA TYR A 50 -13.43 -1.77 -7.84
C TYR A 50 -14.21 -0.64 -8.53
N SER A 51 -13.81 0.62 -8.34
CA SER A 51 -14.41 1.77 -9.01
C SER A 51 -13.56 2.23 -10.19
N ALA A 52 -14.20 2.44 -11.34
CA ALA A 52 -13.55 2.94 -12.56
C ALA A 52 -13.00 4.37 -12.44
N GLU A 53 -13.33 5.09 -11.36
CA GLU A 53 -12.78 6.42 -11.06
C GLU A 53 -11.45 6.39 -10.29
N ASN A 54 -11.01 5.22 -9.87
CA ASN A 54 -9.74 5.00 -9.16
C ASN A 54 -8.73 4.32 -10.09
N ASP A 55 -7.49 4.15 -9.64
CA ASP A 55 -6.40 3.68 -10.50
C ASP A 55 -5.86 2.31 -10.08
N LEU A 56 -5.79 2.05 -8.77
CA LEU A 56 -5.19 0.84 -8.22
C LEU A 56 -6.04 0.27 -7.08
N ASN A 57 -5.94 -1.04 -6.87
CA ASN A 57 -6.39 -1.70 -5.65
C ASN A 57 -5.19 -2.34 -4.93
N ALA A 58 -5.17 -2.26 -3.60
CA ALA A 58 -4.06 -2.75 -2.79
C ALA A 58 -4.51 -3.38 -1.46
N ARG A 59 -3.64 -4.24 -0.91
CA ARG A 59 -3.80 -4.86 0.41
C ARG A 59 -2.45 -4.91 1.14
N MET A 60 -2.48 -4.71 2.45
CA MET A 60 -1.28 -4.72 3.31
C MET A 60 -1.37 -5.84 4.33
N PHE A 61 -0.42 -6.78 4.29
CA PHE A 61 -0.32 -7.87 5.26
C PHE A 61 0.89 -7.69 6.16
N ALA A 62 0.64 -7.74 7.47
CA ALA A 62 1.65 -7.53 8.50
C ALA A 62 1.45 -8.44 9.74
N PRO A 63 1.17 -9.75 9.59
CA PRO A 63 0.90 -10.62 10.74
C PRO A 63 2.06 -10.68 11.74
N HIS A 64 3.31 -10.41 11.31
CA HIS A 64 4.46 -10.27 12.22
C HIS A 64 4.26 -9.19 13.29
N PHE A 65 3.47 -8.15 13.01
CA PHE A 65 3.11 -7.09 13.95
C PHE A 65 1.76 -7.34 14.64
N ASN A 66 1.25 -8.58 14.61
CA ASN A 66 -0.10 -8.93 15.05
C ASN A 66 -1.22 -8.16 14.30
N VAL A 67 -0.93 -7.70 13.09
CA VAL A 67 -1.89 -7.05 12.19
C VAL A 67 -2.08 -7.93 10.97
N ASN A 68 -3.12 -8.76 10.98
CA ASN A 68 -3.40 -9.66 9.85
C ASN A 68 -3.50 -8.90 8.53
N GLU A 69 -4.29 -7.83 8.52
CA GLU A 69 -4.43 -6.92 7.39
C GLU A 69 -4.81 -5.51 7.88
N ASP A 70 -4.16 -4.49 7.34
CA ASP A 70 -4.41 -3.09 7.67
C ASP A 70 -5.27 -2.42 6.60
N PRO A 71 -6.38 -1.75 6.97
CA PRO A 71 -7.33 -1.18 5.99
C PRO A 71 -6.81 0.04 5.22
N ALA A 72 -5.87 0.80 5.77
CA ALA A 72 -5.36 2.02 5.13
C ALA A 72 -3.93 2.33 5.59
N THR A 73 -2.94 1.97 4.77
CA THR A 73 -1.53 2.04 5.20
C THR A 73 -0.78 3.14 4.47
N GLY A 74 -0.71 4.33 5.09
CA GLY A 74 -0.05 5.49 4.49
C GLY A 74 1.43 5.25 4.14
N SER A 75 2.18 4.59 5.02
CA SER A 75 3.61 4.28 4.82
C SER A 75 3.85 3.31 3.65
N ALA A 76 3.00 2.29 3.50
CA ALA A 76 3.08 1.35 2.38
C ALA A 76 2.72 2.02 1.06
N ASN A 77 1.69 2.87 1.06
CA ASN A 77 1.31 3.65 -0.11
C ASN A 77 2.35 4.72 -0.48
N GLY A 78 3.09 5.26 0.48
CA GLY A 78 4.27 6.09 0.20
C GLY A 78 5.35 5.32 -0.54
N CYS A 79 5.64 4.09 -0.11
CA CYS A 79 6.55 3.20 -0.83
C CYS A 79 6.04 2.83 -2.22
N LEU A 80 4.73 2.58 -2.36
CA LEU A 80 4.10 2.35 -3.67
C LEU A 80 4.31 3.56 -4.59
N ALA A 81 4.08 4.78 -4.12
CA ALA A 81 4.26 5.99 -4.91
C ALA A 81 5.69 6.10 -5.47
N GLY A 82 6.70 5.88 -4.62
CA GLY A 82 8.10 5.86 -5.04
C GLY A 82 8.41 4.76 -6.05
N TYR A 83 7.84 3.56 -5.86
CA TYR A 83 7.95 2.45 -6.81
C TYR A 83 7.36 2.80 -8.18
N LEU A 84 6.14 3.34 -8.21
CA LEU A 84 5.43 3.68 -9.43
C LEU A 84 6.20 4.72 -10.26
N VAL A 85 6.76 5.76 -9.62
CA VAL A 85 7.61 6.76 -10.26
C VAL A 85 8.91 6.13 -10.77
N LYS A 86 9.64 5.41 -9.92
CA LYS A 86 10.93 4.80 -10.26
C LYS A 86 10.85 3.86 -11.46
N HIS A 87 9.75 3.11 -11.55
CA HIS A 87 9.53 2.14 -12.63
C HIS A 87 8.72 2.70 -13.80
N ARG A 88 8.35 3.99 -13.78
CA ARG A 88 7.48 4.62 -14.77
C ARG A 88 6.26 3.76 -15.07
N TYR A 89 5.60 3.27 -14.02
CA TYR A 89 4.57 2.24 -14.12
C TYR A 89 3.42 2.65 -15.06
N PHE A 90 3.07 3.94 -15.06
CA PHE A 90 2.06 4.53 -15.95
C PHE A 90 2.66 5.21 -17.19
N GLY A 91 3.88 4.85 -17.59
CA GLY A 91 4.60 5.49 -18.70
C GLY A 91 5.12 6.91 -18.40
N SER A 92 4.97 7.38 -17.16
CA SER A 92 5.37 8.72 -16.68
C SER A 92 6.22 8.59 -15.42
N ASP A 93 7.16 9.52 -15.22
CA ASP A 93 7.92 9.66 -13.97
C ASP A 93 7.19 10.52 -12.92
N ARG A 94 5.98 11.01 -13.24
CA ARG A 94 5.08 11.70 -12.31
C ARG A 94 3.76 10.96 -12.21
N ILE A 95 3.22 10.88 -11.01
CA ILE A 95 1.93 10.24 -10.73
C ILE A 95 1.02 11.17 -9.93
N ASP A 96 -0.28 11.05 -10.20
CA ASP A 96 -1.38 11.53 -9.37
C ASP A 96 -2.48 10.46 -9.46
N VAL A 97 -2.55 9.59 -8.45
CA VAL A 97 -3.35 8.35 -8.52
C VAL A 97 -4.12 8.09 -7.24
N ARG A 98 -5.23 7.37 -7.40
CA ARG A 98 -6.18 6.98 -6.35
C ARG A 98 -6.07 5.47 -6.12
N VAL A 99 -5.78 5.09 -4.87
CA VAL A 99 -5.55 3.70 -4.47
C VAL A 99 -6.61 3.26 -3.47
N GLU A 100 -7.33 2.21 -3.83
CA GLU A 100 -8.28 1.54 -2.96
C GLU A 100 -7.57 0.55 -2.03
N GLN A 101 -7.92 0.56 -0.75
CA GLN A 101 -7.41 -0.38 0.24
C GLN A 101 -8.49 -0.80 1.25
N GLY A 102 -8.38 -2.00 1.81
CA GLY A 102 -9.22 -2.47 2.92
C GLY A 102 -10.60 -3.01 2.50
N TYR A 103 -10.84 -3.16 1.20
CA TYR A 103 -12.12 -3.64 0.67
C TYR A 103 -12.41 -5.10 1.10
N GLU A 104 -11.40 -5.97 1.05
CA GLU A 104 -11.52 -7.40 1.41
C GLU A 104 -11.79 -7.64 2.90
N ILE A 105 -11.61 -6.62 3.74
CA ILE A 105 -11.89 -6.67 5.18
C ILE A 105 -13.02 -5.72 5.61
N ASN A 106 -13.86 -5.28 4.66
CA ASN A 106 -15.02 -4.41 4.87
C ASN A 106 -14.68 -3.05 5.52
N ARG A 107 -13.51 -2.50 5.22
CA ARG A 107 -13.05 -1.19 5.71
C ARG A 107 -12.49 -0.37 4.54
N PRO A 108 -13.33 -0.08 3.52
CA PRO A 108 -12.88 0.57 2.30
C PRO A 108 -12.31 1.95 2.61
N SER A 109 -11.09 2.17 2.15
CA SER A 109 -10.35 3.42 2.30
C SER A 109 -9.79 3.83 0.95
N LEU A 110 -9.73 5.14 0.71
CA LEU A 110 -9.20 5.71 -0.53
C LEU A 110 -8.00 6.60 -0.22
N LEU A 111 -6.84 6.19 -0.70
CA LEU A 111 -5.61 6.95 -0.60
C LEU A 111 -5.35 7.69 -1.91
N LYS A 112 -4.82 8.91 -1.80
CA LYS A 112 -4.45 9.77 -2.92
C LYS A 112 -2.94 9.95 -2.90
N LEU A 113 -2.28 9.53 -3.96
CA LEU A 113 -0.82 9.53 -4.07
C LEU A 113 -0.40 10.51 -5.15
N ARG A 114 0.49 11.43 -4.80
CA ARG A 114 1.22 12.24 -5.78
C ARG A 114 2.71 12.03 -5.56
N ALA A 115 3.44 11.78 -6.63
CA ALA A 115 4.89 11.70 -6.54
C ALA A 115 5.57 12.14 -7.84
N GLN A 116 6.76 12.68 -7.71
CA GLN A 116 7.57 13.18 -8.83
C GLN A 116 9.05 13.21 -8.47
N PRO A 117 9.97 13.20 -9.46
CA PRO A 117 11.39 13.30 -9.22
C PRO A 117 11.76 14.67 -8.65
N LYS A 118 12.81 14.70 -7.82
CA LYS A 118 13.40 15.92 -7.26
C LYS A 118 14.90 15.70 -7.10
N GLY A 119 15.67 16.11 -8.12
CA GLY A 119 17.08 15.75 -8.20
C GLY A 119 17.23 14.24 -8.24
N ASP A 120 18.05 13.70 -7.33
CA ASP A 120 18.27 12.26 -7.18
C ASP A 120 17.20 11.56 -6.30
N ASP A 121 16.31 12.34 -5.68
CA ASP A 121 15.25 11.86 -4.80
C ASP A 121 13.86 11.85 -5.50
N ILE A 122 12.86 11.33 -4.79
CA ILE A 122 11.45 11.38 -5.19
C ILE A 122 10.66 12.10 -4.08
N ASP A 123 9.99 13.21 -4.43
CA ASP A 123 9.02 13.83 -3.53
C ASP A 123 7.73 13.00 -3.56
N VAL A 124 7.27 12.57 -2.37
CA VAL A 124 6.08 11.73 -2.20
C VAL A 124 5.06 12.43 -1.30
N PHE A 125 3.82 12.50 -1.76
CA PHE A 125 2.68 13.02 -1.02
C PHE A 125 1.61 11.94 -0.93
N VAL A 126 1.23 11.60 0.30
CA VAL A 126 0.14 10.65 0.59
C VAL A 126 -0.96 11.42 1.31
N GLY A 127 -2.18 11.36 0.78
CA GLY A 127 -3.35 12.01 1.33
C GLY A 127 -4.58 11.11 1.32
N GLY A 128 -5.65 11.60 1.93
CA GLY A 128 -6.92 10.91 2.02
C GLY A 128 -7.94 11.81 2.71
N GLN A 129 -9.22 11.46 2.61
CA GLN A 129 -10.25 12.13 3.40
C GLN A 129 -10.38 11.45 4.76
N VAL A 130 -10.64 12.25 5.79
CA VAL A 130 -10.88 11.77 7.16
C VAL A 130 -12.24 12.26 7.64
N VAL A 131 -12.89 11.47 8.47
CA VAL A 131 -14.17 11.81 9.11
C VAL A 131 -14.01 11.65 10.61
N LYS A 132 -14.40 12.67 11.38
CA LYS A 132 -14.38 12.62 12.84
C LYS A 132 -15.47 11.65 13.32
N VAL A 133 -15.06 10.60 14.03
CA VAL A 133 -15.98 9.57 14.55
C VAL A 133 -16.34 9.81 16.02
N ALA A 134 -15.36 10.24 16.82
CA ALA A 134 -15.54 10.49 18.25
C ALA A 134 -14.58 11.58 18.74
N GLU A 135 -14.88 12.14 19.91
CA GLU A 135 -14.05 13.10 20.64
C GLU A 135 -14.15 12.81 22.13
N GLY A 136 -13.05 13.04 22.83
CA GLY A 136 -12.97 12.89 24.27
C GLY A 136 -11.78 13.68 24.82
N ARG A 137 -11.62 13.64 26.15
CA ARG A 137 -10.52 14.29 26.86
C ARG A 137 -9.82 13.26 27.73
N LEU A 138 -8.49 13.19 27.62
CA LEU A 138 -7.66 12.42 28.54
C LEU A 138 -7.53 13.21 29.86
N ILE A 139 -7.81 12.56 30.99
CA ILE A 139 -7.69 13.13 32.35
C ILE A 139 -6.37 12.67 32.96
#